data_AF-A0A6P6VDG1-F1
#
_entry.id   AF-A0A6P6VDG1-F1
#
_cell.length_a   1.000
_cell.length_b   1.000
_cell.length_c   1.000
_cell.angle_alpha   90.00
_cell.angle_beta   90.00
_cell.angle_gamma   90.00
#
_symmetry.space_group_name_H-M   'P 1'
#
loop_
_entity.id
_entity.type
_entity.pdbx_description
1 polymer ?
#
loop_
_entity_poly.entity_id
_entity_poly.type
_entity_poly.pdbx_seq_one_letter_code
_entity_poly.pdbx_strand_id
1 'polypeptide(L)'
;MANRRCIQTLISRCFSISHSPNPSPYPILKTLTIAPHFLLQTEYSTVQSLTPTDPGKICSAFPSFSRHHCSDNRTSMGSIDNDGDEEEEEEEDDDDDKSEDEERVHLSGKSDEQKAEEAAEIGYKVIGPLEESDRVFKPYEPVFAVVQVGSHQFKVSNGDSIFVEKLKYCDVNDKLILNRVLMLGSTAQTIIGRPVLPDAAVHAVVEEHALDAKVIIFKKKRRKNYRRTKGHRQELTKLRITDIQGIAKPEPIPSMKTEKRATKKVEKTAVSA
;
A
#
# COMPACT_ATOMS: atom_id res chain seq x y z
N MET A 1 -36.08 -4.32 37.16
CA MET A 1 -35.04 -4.61 38.16
C MET A 1 -33.74 -3.96 37.71
N ALA A 2 -33.38 -2.85 38.35
CA ALA A 2 -32.29 -1.98 37.94
C ALA A 2 -31.06 -2.22 38.85
N ASN A 3 -29.98 -2.74 38.28
CA ASN A 3 -28.73 -2.90 39.00
C ASN A 3 -27.83 -1.70 38.75
N ARG A 4 -27.72 -0.87 39.79
CA ARG A 4 -26.76 0.23 39.92
C ARG A 4 -25.35 -0.35 39.98
N ARG A 5 -24.45 0.11 39.11
CA ARG A 5 -23.00 -0.10 39.24
C ARG A 5 -22.35 1.27 39.36
N CYS A 6 -22.00 1.63 40.59
CA CYS A 6 -21.15 2.77 40.91
C CYS A 6 -19.76 2.20 41.19
N ILE A 7 -18.78 2.53 40.35
CA ILE A 7 -17.36 2.36 40.69
C ILE A 7 -16.71 3.70 40.35
N GLN A 8 -16.48 4.53 41.35
CA GLN A 8 -15.67 5.74 41.23
C GLN A 8 -14.22 5.39 41.55
N THR A 9 -13.35 5.73 40.61
CA THR A 9 -11.89 5.65 40.68
C THR A 9 -11.33 6.90 41.36
N LEU A 10 -10.45 6.74 42.35
CA LEU A 10 -9.52 7.80 42.78
C LEU A 10 -8.20 7.18 43.24
N ILE A 11 -7.17 7.29 42.40
CA ILE A 11 -5.76 7.20 42.80
C ILE A 11 -5.11 8.49 42.32
N SER A 12 -4.80 9.37 43.26
CA SER A 12 -3.86 10.46 43.06
C SER A 12 -2.95 10.49 44.28
N ARG A 13 -1.68 10.11 44.10
CA ARG A 13 -0.62 10.49 45.02
C ARG A 13 0.62 10.85 44.21
N CYS A 14 1.08 12.04 44.54
CA CYS A 14 2.10 12.86 43.93
C CYS A 14 3.46 12.16 43.90
N PHE A 15 4.17 12.25 42.77
CA PHE A 15 5.60 12.00 42.70
C PHE A 15 6.32 13.35 42.76
N SER A 16 7.11 13.55 43.82
CA SER A 16 7.98 14.71 44.00
C SER A 16 9.18 14.62 43.07
N ILE A 17 9.37 15.65 42.25
CA ILE A 17 10.51 15.84 41.35
C ILE A 17 11.68 16.37 42.18
N SER A 18 12.68 15.53 42.44
CA SER A 18 13.99 15.97 42.93
C SER A 18 14.83 16.49 41.76
N HIS A 19 15.21 17.77 41.88
CA HIS A 19 16.16 18.43 40.98
C HIS A 19 17.57 17.89 41.20
N SER A 20 18.27 17.52 40.12
CA SER A 20 19.73 17.37 40.11
C SER A 20 20.35 18.44 39.21
N PRO A 21 21.34 19.23 39.66
CA PRO A 21 22.13 20.05 38.77
C PRO A 21 23.42 19.30 38.41
N ASN A 22 23.61 18.99 37.12
CA ASN A 22 24.93 18.65 36.58
C ASN A 22 25.23 19.58 35.39
N PRO A 23 26.24 20.46 35.48
CA PRO A 23 26.63 21.31 34.37
C PRO A 23 27.55 20.54 33.40
N SER A 24 27.22 20.60 32.10
CA SER A 24 28.10 20.16 31.02
C SER A 24 29.07 21.30 30.63
N PRO A 25 30.33 21.00 30.24
CA PRO A 25 31.23 22.00 29.68
C PRO A 25 31.29 21.84 28.16
N TYR A 26 30.69 22.78 27.42
CA TYR A 26 30.98 22.95 25.98
C TYR A 26 31.61 24.32 25.75
N PRO A 27 32.80 24.40 25.12
CA PRO A 27 33.42 25.66 24.79
C PRO A 27 32.78 26.30 23.55
N ILE A 28 32.68 27.62 23.67
CA ILE A 28 32.21 28.63 22.74
C ILE A 28 32.97 28.55 21.40
N LEU A 29 32.25 28.39 20.29
CA LEU A 29 32.78 28.69 18.95
C LEU A 29 32.28 30.05 18.48
N LYS A 30 33.27 30.82 18.02
CA LYS A 30 33.28 32.24 17.68
C LYS A 30 32.35 32.53 16.50
N THR A 31 31.54 33.56 16.65
CA THR A 31 30.87 34.25 15.54
C THR A 31 31.93 34.92 14.66
N LEU A 32 31.90 34.66 13.36
CA LEU A 32 32.63 35.47 12.38
C LEU A 32 31.64 36.24 11.51
N THR A 33 32.03 37.48 11.33
CA THR A 33 31.29 38.65 10.92
C THR A 33 31.06 38.65 9.40
N ILE A 34 29.85 39.02 9.01
CA ILE A 34 29.45 39.32 7.64
C ILE A 34 30.09 40.65 7.22
N ALA A 35 30.68 40.69 6.02
CA ALA A 35 30.81 41.90 5.23
C ALA A 35 30.43 41.59 3.77
N PRO A 36 29.62 42.44 3.10
CA PRO A 36 29.24 42.28 1.70
C PRO A 36 30.30 42.93 0.77
N HIS A 37 29.92 43.33 -0.44
CA HIS A 37 30.69 44.04 -1.50
C HIS A 37 31.65 43.18 -2.35
N PHE A 38 31.25 42.87 -3.60
CA PHE A 38 31.59 43.72 -4.75
C PHE A 38 30.84 43.27 -6.02
N LEU A 39 30.16 44.25 -6.63
CA LEU A 39 29.65 44.24 -8.00
C LEU A 39 30.78 44.04 -9.01
N LEU A 40 30.50 43.38 -10.14
CA LEU A 40 30.82 43.91 -11.46
C LEU A 40 29.84 43.33 -12.50
N GLN A 41 29.30 44.25 -13.29
CA GLN A 41 28.39 44.06 -14.42
C GLN A 41 29.16 43.78 -15.71
N THR A 42 28.54 43.02 -16.62
CA THR A 42 28.60 43.19 -18.09
C THR A 42 27.24 42.65 -18.62
N GLU A 43 26.21 43.42 -19.01
CA GLU A 43 26.03 44.47 -20.04
C GLU A 43 26.08 43.94 -21.51
N TYR A 44 24.87 43.86 -22.10
CA TYR A 44 24.43 43.94 -23.53
C TYR A 44 24.76 42.80 -24.52
N SER A 45 23.93 42.49 -25.54
CA SER A 45 22.80 43.18 -26.22
C SER A 45 21.80 42.16 -26.82
N THR A 46 20.48 42.30 -26.68
CA THR A 46 19.52 43.01 -27.58
C THR A 46 19.55 42.46 -29.02
N VAL A 47 18.47 41.87 -29.57
CA VAL A 47 17.26 42.44 -30.22
C VAL A 47 16.27 41.26 -30.48
N GLN A 48 14.95 41.35 -30.64
CA GLN A 48 13.98 42.43 -30.85
C GLN A 48 12.54 41.91 -30.60
N SER A 49 11.69 42.85 -30.20
CA SER A 49 10.21 42.97 -30.11
C SER A 49 9.35 42.22 -31.15
N LEU A 50 8.06 41.90 -30.91
CA LEU A 50 6.87 42.80 -30.88
C LEU A 50 5.63 42.01 -30.37
N THR A 51 5.00 42.38 -29.25
CA THR A 51 3.73 43.15 -29.06
C THR A 51 2.40 42.37 -29.15
N PRO A 52 1.35 42.85 -28.44
CA PRO A 52 0.30 42.03 -27.83
C PRO A 52 -1.09 42.20 -28.45
N THR A 53 -1.99 41.28 -28.13
CA THR A 53 -3.45 41.50 -28.19
C THR A 53 -4.12 40.87 -26.97
N ASP A 54 -4.69 41.74 -26.15
CA ASP A 54 -5.64 41.51 -25.06
C ASP A 54 -7.07 41.35 -25.66
N PRO A 55 -8.18 41.25 -24.90
CA PRO A 55 -8.59 40.26 -23.90
C PRO A 55 -9.92 39.57 -24.33
N GLY A 56 -10.10 38.29 -23.99
CA GLY A 56 -11.34 37.55 -24.32
C GLY A 56 -11.74 36.54 -23.26
N LYS A 57 -12.61 36.95 -22.34
CA LYS A 57 -13.39 36.08 -21.45
C LYS A 57 -14.08 34.95 -22.23
N ILE A 58 -13.87 33.69 -21.87
CA ILE A 58 -14.93 32.67 -21.89
C ILE A 58 -14.81 31.82 -20.62
N CYS A 59 -15.98 31.58 -20.06
CA CYS A 59 -16.29 31.04 -18.76
C CYS A 59 -15.78 29.62 -18.49
N SER A 60 -15.49 29.40 -17.21
CA SER A 60 -15.60 28.11 -16.53
C SER A 60 -17.00 27.50 -16.72
N ALA A 61 -17.08 26.37 -17.41
CA ALA A 61 -18.25 25.49 -17.39
C ALA A 61 -17.88 24.20 -16.66
N PHE A 62 -18.16 24.18 -15.36
CA PHE A 62 -18.28 22.94 -14.59
C PHE A 62 -19.57 22.23 -15.03
N PRO A 63 -19.55 20.95 -15.42
CA PRO A 63 -20.78 20.20 -15.60
C PRO A 63 -21.36 19.84 -14.23
N SER A 64 -22.33 20.63 -13.77
CA SER A 64 -23.22 20.28 -12.67
C SER A 64 -24.21 19.22 -13.15
N PHE A 65 -23.98 17.96 -12.79
CA PHE A 65 -24.97 16.89 -12.96
C PHE A 65 -26.17 17.16 -12.03
N SER A 66 -27.27 17.60 -12.63
CA SER A 66 -28.59 17.70 -12.02
C SER A 66 -29.11 16.29 -11.71
N ARG A 67 -29.39 16.02 -10.43
CA ARG A 67 -30.16 14.85 -10.00
C ARG A 67 -31.64 15.18 -10.17
N HIS A 68 -32.34 14.45 -11.03
CA HIS A 68 -33.79 14.50 -11.08
C HIS A 68 -34.37 13.81 -9.84
N HIS A 69 -35.01 14.63 -9.01
CA HIS A 69 -36.01 14.20 -8.05
C HIS A 69 -37.32 14.02 -8.81
N CYS A 70 -37.82 12.78 -8.91
CA CYS A 70 -39.23 12.55 -9.21
C CYS A 70 -39.93 12.25 -7.89
N SER A 71 -40.76 13.20 -7.47
CA SER A 71 -41.83 12.99 -6.50
C SER A 71 -43.13 12.94 -7.29
N ASP A 72 -43.82 11.81 -7.29
CA ASP A 72 -45.25 11.80 -7.53
C ASP A 72 -45.95 10.97 -6.47
N ASN A 73 -46.94 11.61 -5.88
CA ASN A 73 -47.72 11.19 -4.75
C ASN A 73 -49.18 11.31 -5.18
N ARG A 74 -50.01 10.35 -4.76
CA ARG A 74 -51.47 10.18 -4.99
C ARG A 74 -51.75 9.29 -6.22
N THR A 75 -52.51 8.21 -6.11
CA THR A 75 -53.92 8.23 -5.69
C THR A 75 -54.42 6.86 -5.19
N SER A 76 -55.31 6.93 -4.20
CA SER A 76 -56.39 6.03 -3.78
C SER A 76 -56.17 4.52 -3.59
N MET A 77 -56.45 4.12 -2.34
CA MET A 77 -57.04 2.85 -1.96
C MET A 77 -58.10 2.36 -2.96
N GLY A 78 -57.98 1.11 -3.36
CA GLY A 78 -59.01 0.32 -4.02
C GLY A 78 -58.83 -1.13 -3.59
N SER A 79 -59.63 -1.56 -2.62
CA SER A 79 -59.82 -2.95 -2.23
C SER A 79 -60.62 -3.63 -3.34
N ILE A 80 -60.08 -4.69 -3.94
CA ILE A 80 -60.84 -5.70 -4.68
C ILE A 80 -60.22 -7.04 -4.29
N ASP A 81 -60.97 -7.77 -3.47
CA ASP A 81 -60.86 -9.21 -3.34
C ASP A 81 -61.36 -9.83 -4.66
N ASN A 82 -60.59 -10.73 -5.26
CA ASN A 82 -61.13 -11.69 -6.21
C ASN A 82 -60.35 -13.01 -6.06
N ASP A 83 -60.97 -13.95 -5.34
CA ASP A 83 -60.72 -15.37 -5.46
C ASP A 83 -61.20 -15.84 -6.84
N GLY A 84 -60.44 -16.70 -7.51
CA GLY A 84 -60.83 -17.27 -8.79
C GLY A 84 -59.75 -18.20 -9.33
N ASP A 85 -59.85 -19.47 -8.95
CA ASP A 85 -59.29 -20.61 -9.66
C ASP A 85 -59.62 -20.53 -11.16
N GLU A 86 -58.68 -20.91 -12.02
CA GLU A 86 -58.93 -21.76 -13.21
C GLU A 86 -57.60 -22.12 -13.86
N GLU A 87 -57.34 -23.42 -13.93
CA GLU A 87 -56.29 -24.05 -14.73
C GLU A 87 -56.66 -23.91 -16.20
N GLU A 88 -55.76 -23.38 -17.03
CA GLU A 88 -55.74 -23.65 -18.47
C GLU A 88 -54.28 -23.87 -18.89
N GLU A 89 -53.92 -25.15 -19.01
CA GLU A 89 -52.91 -25.63 -19.95
C GLU A 89 -53.43 -25.36 -21.36
N GLU A 90 -52.68 -24.69 -22.23
CA GLU A 90 -52.58 -24.84 -23.70
C GLU A 90 -51.50 -23.84 -24.15
N GLU A 91 -50.60 -24.01 -25.11
CA GLU A 91 -50.15 -25.07 -26.01
C GLU A 91 -48.77 -24.57 -26.51
N GLU A 92 -47.90 -25.47 -26.96
CA GLU A 92 -46.60 -25.16 -27.55
C GLU A 92 -46.78 -24.58 -28.96
N ASP A 93 -46.34 -23.33 -29.18
CA ASP A 93 -46.09 -22.82 -30.54
C ASP A 93 -44.58 -22.67 -30.76
N ASP A 94 -44.02 -23.67 -31.45
CA ASP A 94 -42.70 -23.68 -32.06
C ASP A 94 -42.64 -22.64 -33.18
N ASP A 95 -42.17 -21.43 -32.88
CA ASP A 95 -41.69 -20.49 -33.90
C ASP A 95 -40.16 -20.51 -33.96
N ASP A 96 -39.68 -21.31 -34.91
CA ASP A 96 -38.33 -21.29 -35.46
C ASP A 96 -37.91 -19.89 -35.95
N ASP A 97 -36.61 -19.65 -35.81
CA ASP A 97 -35.78 -18.78 -36.64
C ASP A 97 -35.66 -17.29 -36.25
N LYS A 98 -34.65 -17.02 -35.42
CA LYS A 98 -33.48 -16.24 -35.86
C LYS A 98 -32.33 -16.43 -34.88
N SER A 99 -31.39 -17.28 -35.28
CA SER A 99 -30.01 -17.23 -34.80
C SER A 99 -29.38 -15.91 -35.27
N GLU A 100 -29.66 -14.83 -34.55
CA GLU A 100 -28.66 -13.79 -34.41
C GLU A 100 -27.57 -14.40 -33.53
N ASP A 101 -26.64 -15.09 -34.18
CA ASP A 101 -25.28 -15.21 -33.68
C ASP A 101 -24.77 -13.78 -33.50
N GLU A 102 -25.18 -13.15 -32.40
CA GLU A 102 -24.36 -12.13 -31.77
C GLU A 102 -23.06 -12.86 -31.45
N GLU A 103 -22.11 -12.75 -32.38
CA GLU A 103 -20.70 -12.85 -32.06
C GLU A 103 -20.51 -12.00 -30.83
N ARG A 104 -20.57 -12.65 -29.67
CA ARG A 104 -20.20 -12.07 -28.40
C ARG A 104 -18.71 -11.91 -28.51
N VAL A 105 -18.29 -10.82 -29.16
CA VAL A 105 -16.92 -10.47 -29.41
C VAL A 105 -16.28 -10.44 -28.04
N HIS A 106 -15.57 -11.52 -27.70
CA HIS A 106 -14.85 -11.64 -26.45
C HIS A 106 -13.90 -10.45 -26.44
N LEU A 107 -14.24 -9.45 -25.61
CA LEU A 107 -13.49 -8.22 -25.45
C LEU A 107 -12.01 -8.59 -25.36
N SER A 108 -11.29 -8.19 -26.40
CA SER A 108 -9.88 -8.43 -26.63
C SER A 108 -9.12 -8.36 -25.31
N GLY A 109 -8.53 -9.47 -24.88
CA GLY A 109 -7.59 -9.45 -23.77
C GLY A 109 -6.56 -8.35 -24.02
N LYS A 110 -6.25 -7.55 -22.99
CA LYS A 110 -5.22 -6.51 -23.08
C LYS A 110 -3.95 -7.11 -23.68
N SER A 111 -3.29 -6.36 -24.57
CA SER A 111 -2.00 -6.80 -25.11
C SER A 111 -0.98 -6.92 -23.97
N ASP A 112 0.03 -7.76 -24.15
CA ASP A 112 1.03 -7.98 -23.10
C ASP A 112 1.85 -6.71 -22.79
N GLU A 113 1.99 -5.84 -23.78
CA GLU A 113 2.57 -4.50 -23.62
C GLU A 113 1.75 -3.64 -22.65
N GLN A 114 0.42 -3.60 -22.82
CA GLN A 114 -0.47 -2.87 -21.92
C GLN A 114 -0.42 -3.43 -20.49
N LYS A 115 -0.33 -4.75 -20.34
CA LYS A 115 -0.17 -5.38 -19.01
C LYS A 115 1.14 -4.95 -18.35
N ALA A 116 2.23 -4.91 -19.12
CA ALA A 116 3.54 -4.48 -18.62
C ALA A 116 3.55 -2.99 -18.25
N GLU A 117 2.89 -2.13 -19.02
CA GLU A 117 2.74 -0.70 -18.70
C GLU A 117 1.94 -0.49 -17.42
N GLU A 118 0.82 -1.20 -17.25
CA GLU A 118 0.03 -1.15 -16.02
C GLU A 118 0.81 -1.67 -14.80
N ALA A 119 1.61 -2.72 -14.96
CA ALA A 119 2.51 -3.20 -13.91
C ALA A 119 3.57 -2.14 -13.54
N ALA A 120 4.15 -1.49 -14.56
CA ALA A 120 5.14 -0.42 -14.38
C ALA A 120 4.54 0.81 -13.66
N GLU A 121 3.27 1.13 -13.92
CA GLU A 121 2.56 2.21 -13.23
C GLU A 121 2.32 1.90 -11.74
N ILE A 122 2.09 0.64 -11.38
CA ILE A 122 2.01 0.21 -9.97
C ILE A 122 3.42 0.24 -9.33
N GLY A 123 4.46 0.04 -10.13
CA GLY A 123 5.87 0.17 -9.74
C GLY A 123 6.66 -1.12 -9.76
N TYR A 124 6.18 -2.17 -10.44
CA TYR A 124 6.87 -3.45 -10.56
C TYR A 124 7.02 -3.90 -12.01
N LYS A 125 8.00 -4.76 -12.25
CA LYS A 125 8.24 -5.45 -13.51
C LYS A 125 8.36 -6.94 -13.25
N VAL A 126 7.67 -7.74 -14.04
CA VAL A 126 7.77 -9.21 -14.01
C VAL A 126 8.94 -9.63 -14.90
N ILE A 127 9.87 -10.42 -14.37
CA ILE A 127 10.98 -10.99 -15.15
C ILE A 127 10.57 -12.34 -15.74
N GLY A 128 9.87 -13.15 -14.95
CA GLY A 128 9.49 -14.52 -15.28
C GLY A 128 9.59 -15.45 -14.05
N PRO A 129 9.37 -16.76 -14.24
CA PRO A 129 9.31 -17.71 -13.14
C PRO A 129 10.66 -17.95 -12.46
N LEU A 130 10.59 -18.37 -11.20
CA LEU A 130 11.72 -18.86 -10.43
C LEU A 130 11.96 -20.34 -10.76
N GLU A 131 13.14 -20.62 -11.30
CA GLU A 131 13.62 -21.99 -11.51
C GLU A 131 14.12 -22.59 -10.20
N GLU A 132 13.94 -23.91 -10.01
CA GLU A 132 14.35 -24.61 -8.79
C GLU A 132 15.87 -24.55 -8.53
N SER A 133 16.67 -24.41 -9.59
CA SER A 133 18.13 -24.29 -9.49
C SER A 133 18.60 -22.96 -8.91
N ASP A 134 17.75 -21.93 -8.94
CA ASP A 134 18.16 -20.57 -8.60
C ASP A 134 18.19 -20.37 -7.09
N ARG A 135 19.40 -20.25 -6.54
CA ARG A 135 19.61 -19.90 -5.13
C ARG A 135 19.50 -18.39 -4.93
N VAL A 136 18.27 -17.87 -5.00
CA VAL A 136 18.03 -16.41 -4.97
C VAL A 136 18.12 -15.83 -3.56
N PHE A 137 17.89 -16.64 -2.52
CA PHE A 137 17.99 -16.19 -1.14
C PHE A 137 19.46 -16.13 -0.67
N LYS A 138 19.92 -14.92 -0.41
CA LYS A 138 21.25 -14.62 0.12
C LYS A 138 21.21 -14.54 1.66
N PRO A 139 22.35 -14.69 2.35
CA PRO A 139 22.43 -14.33 3.77
C PRO A 139 22.08 -12.85 3.97
N TYR A 140 21.65 -12.52 5.19
CA TYR A 140 21.25 -11.16 5.53
C TYR A 140 22.38 -10.15 5.28
N GLU A 141 22.04 -9.06 4.60
CA GLU A 141 22.93 -7.92 4.35
C GLU A 141 22.42 -6.72 5.16
N PRO A 142 23.31 -5.93 5.81
CA PRO A 142 22.93 -4.78 6.64
C PRO A 142 22.56 -3.55 5.78
N VAL A 143 21.61 -3.74 4.88
CA VAL A 143 21.10 -2.76 3.91
C VAL A 143 19.58 -2.82 3.94
N PHE A 144 18.93 -1.67 3.81
CA PHE A 144 17.49 -1.57 3.68
C PHE A 144 17.09 -0.61 2.56
N ALA A 145 15.90 -0.81 2.03
CA ALA A 145 15.26 0.06 1.05
C ALA A 145 13.88 0.48 1.56
N VAL A 146 13.39 1.63 1.10
CA VAL A 146 11.98 1.99 1.19
C VAL A 146 11.39 1.92 -0.21
N VAL A 147 10.51 0.95 -0.42
CA VAL A 147 9.84 0.69 -1.70
C VAL A 147 8.40 1.15 -1.63
N GLN A 148 7.89 1.64 -2.75
CA GLN A 148 6.47 1.95 -2.90
C GLN A 148 5.84 0.97 -3.88
N VAL A 149 4.81 0.26 -3.43
CA VAL A 149 3.99 -0.62 -4.27
C VAL A 149 2.57 -0.09 -4.26
N GLY A 150 2.10 0.40 -5.40
CA GLY A 150 0.82 1.11 -5.48
C GLY A 150 0.81 2.35 -4.58
N SER A 151 -0.10 2.37 -3.61
CA SER A 151 -0.29 3.50 -2.67
C SER A 151 0.50 3.36 -1.36
N HIS A 152 1.08 2.20 -1.08
CA HIS A 152 1.71 1.88 0.19
C HIS A 152 3.24 1.85 0.09
N GLN A 153 3.89 2.25 1.20
CA GLN A 153 5.34 2.26 1.33
C GLN A 153 5.79 1.24 2.36
N PHE A 154 6.84 0.49 2.04
CA PHE A 154 7.37 -0.57 2.88
C PHE A 154 8.87 -0.38 3.06
N LYS A 155 9.34 -0.47 4.31
CA LYS A 155 10.76 -0.63 4.62
C LYS A 155 11.11 -2.11 4.53
N VAL A 156 12.08 -2.45 3.70
CA VAL A 156 12.45 -3.84 3.42
C VAL A 156 13.96 -4.04 3.48
N SER A 157 14.37 -5.22 3.92
CA SER A 157 15.73 -5.75 3.90
C SER A 157 15.75 -7.07 3.12
N ASN A 158 16.95 -7.58 2.84
CA ASN A 158 17.08 -8.91 2.23
C ASN A 158 16.48 -9.99 3.14
N GLY A 159 15.59 -10.83 2.59
CA GLY A 159 14.94 -11.91 3.31
C GLY A 159 13.72 -11.48 4.11
N ASP A 160 13.20 -10.26 3.92
CA ASP A 160 11.92 -9.87 4.52
C ASP A 160 10.75 -10.40 3.69
N SER A 161 9.64 -10.76 4.35
CA SER A 161 8.36 -11.06 3.70
C SER A 161 7.39 -9.92 3.94
N ILE A 162 6.77 -9.40 2.89
CA ILE A 162 5.78 -8.33 2.96
C ILE A 162 4.46 -8.76 2.31
N PHE A 163 3.35 -8.29 2.86
CA PHE A 163 2.04 -8.41 2.24
C PHE A 163 1.70 -7.12 1.51
N VAL A 164 1.37 -7.24 0.23
CA VAL A 164 0.98 -6.12 -0.62
C VAL A 164 -0.42 -6.35 -1.19
N GLU A 165 -1.00 -5.29 -1.75
CA GLU A 165 -2.23 -5.39 -2.55
C GLU A 165 -2.07 -6.42 -3.67
N LYS A 166 -3.17 -7.02 -4.13
CA LYS A 166 -3.13 -8.00 -5.21
C LYS A 166 -2.47 -7.45 -6.47
N LEU A 167 -1.41 -8.11 -6.92
CA LEU A 167 -0.77 -7.88 -8.20
C LEU A 167 -1.47 -8.73 -9.27
N LYS A 168 -1.87 -8.13 -10.39
CA LYS A 168 -2.74 -8.77 -11.40
C LYS A 168 -1.99 -9.63 -12.42
N TYR A 169 -0.71 -9.32 -12.67
CA TYR A 169 0.05 -9.82 -13.81
C TYR A 169 1.23 -10.70 -13.40
N CYS A 170 1.20 -11.24 -12.18
CA CYS A 170 2.22 -12.16 -11.69
C CYS A 170 1.58 -13.41 -11.12
N ASP A 171 2.26 -14.53 -11.29
CA ASP A 171 1.89 -15.82 -10.73
C ASP A 171 2.80 -16.18 -9.53
N VAL A 172 2.45 -17.26 -8.85
CA VAL A 172 3.23 -17.78 -7.74
C VAL A 172 4.59 -18.25 -8.26
N ASN A 173 5.66 -17.94 -7.52
CA ASN A 173 7.06 -18.14 -7.87
C ASN A 173 7.60 -17.21 -8.96
N ASP A 174 6.89 -16.18 -9.39
CA ASP A 174 7.49 -15.19 -10.29
C ASP A 174 8.52 -14.32 -9.60
N LYS A 175 9.59 -13.99 -10.34
CA LYS A 175 10.58 -12.98 -9.99
C LYS A 175 10.10 -11.60 -10.42
N LEU A 176 10.08 -10.69 -9.47
CA LEU A 176 9.67 -9.31 -9.64
C LEU A 176 10.84 -8.35 -9.37
N ILE A 177 10.89 -7.27 -10.13
CA ILE A 177 11.71 -6.10 -9.82
C ILE A 177 10.76 -4.97 -9.40
N LEU A 178 10.95 -4.47 -8.18
CA LEU A 178 10.29 -3.26 -7.71
C LEU A 178 11.15 -2.05 -8.09
N ASN A 179 10.62 -1.24 -9.01
CA ASN A 179 11.34 -0.10 -9.59
C ASN A 179 11.10 1.20 -8.79
N ARG A 180 9.96 1.32 -8.10
CA ARG A 180 9.64 2.51 -7.30
C ARG A 180 10.32 2.45 -5.93
N VAL A 181 11.62 2.75 -5.92
CA VAL A 181 12.42 2.86 -4.70
C VAL A 181 12.55 4.34 -4.31
N LEU A 182 12.18 4.67 -3.07
CA LEU A 182 12.20 6.04 -2.56
C LEU A 182 13.50 6.37 -1.82
N MET A 183 14.07 5.38 -1.13
CA MET A 183 15.27 5.57 -0.31
C MET A 183 16.04 4.26 -0.19
N LEU A 184 17.38 4.35 -0.17
CA LEU A 184 18.29 3.27 0.16
C LEU A 184 19.11 3.66 1.38
N GLY A 185 19.33 2.72 2.30
CA GLY A 185 20.09 2.95 3.51
C GLY A 185 21.03 1.78 3.82
N SER A 186 22.25 2.12 4.21
CA SER A 186 23.26 1.21 4.73
C SER A 186 23.88 1.83 5.97
N THR A 187 24.75 1.09 6.67
CA THR A 187 25.50 1.65 7.81
C THR A 187 26.39 2.83 7.44
N ALA A 188 26.92 2.88 6.21
CA ALA A 188 27.87 3.90 5.78
C ALA A 188 27.23 5.09 5.05
N GLN A 189 26.14 4.84 4.32
CA GLN A 189 25.51 5.83 3.45
C GLN A 189 24.00 5.68 3.39
N THR A 190 23.32 6.82 3.20
CA THR A 190 21.87 6.91 2.99
C THR A 190 21.62 7.74 1.74
N ILE A 191 20.88 7.19 0.79
CA ILE A 191 20.54 7.80 -0.50
C ILE A 191 19.04 8.04 -0.51
N ILE A 192 18.63 9.30 -0.69
CA ILE A 192 17.21 9.73 -0.64
C ILE A 192 16.79 10.19 -2.02
N GLY A 193 15.71 9.61 -2.55
CA GLY A 193 15.13 9.93 -3.85
C GLY A 193 14.31 11.23 -3.87
N ARG A 194 14.07 11.74 -5.08
CA ARG A 194 13.23 12.92 -5.35
C ARG A 194 12.45 12.77 -6.66
N PRO A 195 11.26 12.16 -6.67
CA PRO A 195 10.64 11.35 -5.62
C PRO A 195 11.18 9.91 -5.56
N VAL A 196 11.62 9.35 -6.69
CA VAL A 196 12.17 7.98 -6.81
C VAL A 196 13.66 8.01 -7.13
N LEU A 197 14.36 6.90 -6.88
CA LEU A 197 15.76 6.68 -7.26
C LEU A 197 15.82 5.88 -8.57
N PRO A 198 16.41 6.42 -9.66
CA PRO A 198 16.37 5.78 -10.98
C PRO A 198 17.24 4.52 -11.06
N ASP A 199 18.40 4.50 -10.39
CA ASP A 199 19.38 3.41 -10.49
C ASP A 199 19.19 2.32 -9.41
N ALA A 200 18.11 2.43 -8.62
CA ALA A 200 17.81 1.52 -7.54
C ALA A 200 16.77 0.48 -7.97
N ALA A 201 17.04 -0.78 -7.64
CA ALA A 201 16.12 -1.88 -7.93
C ALA A 201 16.08 -2.84 -6.74
N VAL A 202 14.87 -3.28 -6.39
CA VAL A 202 14.67 -4.30 -5.35
C VAL A 202 14.11 -5.55 -6.01
N HIS A 203 14.83 -6.66 -5.88
CA HIS A 203 14.42 -7.95 -6.40
C HIS A 203 13.56 -8.67 -5.35
N ALA A 204 12.46 -9.25 -5.81
CA ALA A 204 11.53 -9.98 -4.97
C ALA A 204 11.00 -11.22 -5.70
N VAL A 205 10.45 -12.16 -4.94
CA VAL A 205 9.76 -13.34 -5.45
C VAL A 205 8.35 -13.37 -4.87
N VAL A 206 7.37 -13.76 -5.68
CA VAL A 206 6.00 -14.03 -5.22
C VAL A 206 5.97 -15.38 -4.52
N GLU A 207 5.73 -15.40 -3.20
CA GLU A 207 5.59 -16.66 -2.45
C GLU A 207 4.18 -17.25 -2.59
N GLU A 208 3.16 -16.42 -2.44
CA GLU A 208 1.76 -16.87 -2.47
C GLU A 208 0.79 -15.70 -2.71
N HIS A 209 -0.39 -16.03 -3.23
CA HIS A 209 -1.56 -15.15 -3.19
C HIS A 209 -2.47 -15.60 -2.06
N ALA A 210 -2.65 -14.74 -1.05
CA ALA A 210 -3.37 -15.05 0.18
C ALA A 210 -4.67 -14.25 0.28
N LEU A 211 -5.63 -14.80 1.02
CA LEU A 211 -6.81 -14.04 1.45
C LEU A 211 -6.58 -13.53 2.87
N ASP A 212 -6.85 -12.25 3.07
CA ASP A 212 -6.81 -11.63 4.40
C ASP A 212 -7.90 -12.22 5.32
N ALA A 213 -7.73 -11.96 6.62
CA ALA A 213 -8.71 -12.29 7.63
C ALA A 213 -10.10 -11.73 7.27
N LYS A 214 -11.15 -12.49 7.61
CA LYS A 214 -12.53 -12.09 7.31
C LYS A 214 -12.90 -10.85 8.12
N VAL A 215 -13.12 -9.74 7.44
CA VAL A 215 -13.68 -8.53 8.04
C VAL A 215 -15.20 -8.61 7.99
N ILE A 216 -15.87 -8.53 9.13
CA ILE A 216 -17.34 -8.58 9.21
C ILE A 216 -17.90 -7.15 9.21
N ILE A 217 -18.58 -6.81 8.13
CA ILE A 217 -19.31 -5.55 7.98
C ILE A 217 -20.73 -5.76 8.53
N PHE A 218 -20.97 -5.23 9.73
CA PHE A 218 -22.29 -5.26 10.36
C PHE A 218 -22.98 -3.91 10.29
N LYS A 219 -24.11 -3.84 9.58
CA LYS A 219 -24.94 -2.64 9.44
C LYS A 219 -26.22 -2.83 10.25
N LYS A 220 -26.53 -1.90 11.16
CA LYS A 220 -27.76 -1.93 11.97
C LYS A 220 -28.36 -0.54 12.11
N LYS A 221 -29.67 -0.41 11.96
CA LYS A 221 -30.43 0.81 12.29
C LYS A 221 -31.34 0.55 13.48
N ARG A 222 -31.28 1.44 14.47
CA ARG A 222 -32.03 1.32 15.73
C ARG A 222 -33.53 1.45 15.47
N ARG A 223 -34.36 0.57 16.06
CA ARG A 223 -35.85 0.55 15.96
C ARG A 223 -36.40 0.46 14.54
N LYS A 224 -35.59 0.12 13.52
CA LYS A 224 -36.03 -0.02 12.13
C LYS A 224 -36.05 -1.46 11.62
N ASN A 225 -35.92 -2.44 12.53
CA ASN A 225 -35.73 -3.87 12.25
C ASN A 225 -34.70 -4.14 11.12
N TYR A 226 -33.77 -3.22 10.90
CA TYR A 226 -32.77 -3.31 9.85
C TYR A 226 -31.46 -3.74 10.48
N ARG A 227 -31.03 -4.95 10.13
CA ARG A 227 -29.72 -5.52 10.43
C ARG A 227 -29.22 -6.29 9.20
N ARG A 228 -27.98 -6.08 8.80
CA ARG A 228 -27.32 -6.79 7.70
C ARG A 228 -25.89 -7.10 8.13
N THR A 229 -25.47 -8.34 7.93
CA THR A 229 -24.11 -8.80 8.20
C THR A 229 -23.52 -9.28 6.88
N LYS A 230 -22.39 -8.70 6.44
CA LYS A 230 -21.67 -9.13 5.24
C LYS A 230 -20.22 -9.38 5.61
N GLY A 231 -19.64 -10.47 5.11
CA GLY A 231 -18.19 -10.69 5.20
C GLY A 231 -17.47 -10.06 4.02
N HIS A 232 -16.27 -9.55 4.25
CA HIS A 232 -15.30 -9.15 3.24
C HIS A 232 -13.97 -9.84 3.51
N ARG A 233 -13.28 -10.24 2.45
CA ARG A 233 -11.89 -10.72 2.50
C ARG A 233 -11.15 -10.07 1.35
N GLN A 234 -10.02 -9.46 1.67
CA GLN A 234 -9.18 -8.84 0.66
C GLN A 234 -8.15 -9.84 0.14
N GLU A 235 -7.93 -9.86 -1.16
CA GLU A 235 -6.84 -10.63 -1.77
C GLU A 235 -5.53 -9.84 -1.64
N LEU A 236 -4.50 -10.51 -1.16
CA LEU A 236 -3.16 -9.97 -0.93
C LEU A 236 -2.14 -10.85 -1.65
N THR A 237 -1.00 -10.26 -2.00
CA THR A 237 0.15 -10.99 -2.53
C THR A 237 1.27 -10.92 -1.52
N LYS A 238 1.86 -12.06 -1.19
CA LYS A 238 3.00 -12.14 -0.30
C LYS A 238 4.28 -12.16 -1.12
N LEU A 239 5.10 -11.14 -0.93
CA LEU A 239 6.40 -11.01 -1.59
C LEU A 239 7.51 -11.32 -0.61
N ARG A 240 8.53 -12.02 -1.08
CA ARG A 240 9.78 -12.25 -0.36
C ARG A 240 10.89 -11.47 -1.05
N ILE A 241 11.55 -10.59 -0.31
CA ILE A 241 12.61 -9.75 -0.84
C ILE A 241 13.91 -10.55 -0.91
N THR A 242 14.57 -10.53 -2.06
CA THR A 242 15.75 -11.35 -2.34
C THR A 242 17.04 -10.57 -2.44
N ASP A 243 17.00 -9.37 -3.03
CA ASP A 243 18.20 -8.53 -3.18
C ASP A 243 17.82 -7.05 -3.28
N ILE A 244 18.75 -6.19 -2.83
CA ILE A 244 18.65 -4.74 -2.92
C ILE A 244 19.87 -4.25 -3.71
N GLN A 245 19.63 -3.56 -4.83
CA GLN A 245 20.65 -3.03 -5.72
C GLN A 245 20.68 -1.49 -5.70
N GLY A 246 21.82 -0.90 -6.04
CA GLY A 246 21.99 0.56 -6.12
C GLY A 246 22.68 1.20 -4.91
N ILE A 247 23.24 0.41 -3.99
CA ILE A 247 24.00 0.90 -2.83
C ILE A 247 25.25 0.05 -2.60
N ALA A 248 26.36 0.69 -2.21
CA ALA A 248 27.57 -0.02 -1.83
C ALA A 248 27.32 -0.82 -0.55
N LYS A 249 27.52 -2.13 -0.64
CA LYS A 249 27.33 -3.08 0.45
C LYS A 249 28.61 -3.11 1.28
N PRO A 250 28.56 -2.97 2.62
CA PRO A 250 29.76 -3.14 3.43
C PRO A 250 30.28 -4.57 3.26
N GLU A 251 31.60 -4.71 3.11
CA GLU A 251 32.21 -6.03 2.98
C GLU A 251 31.88 -6.89 4.21
N PRO A 252 31.47 -8.16 4.02
CA PRO A 252 31.21 -9.05 5.13
C PRO A 252 32.52 -9.29 5.87
N ILE A 253 32.64 -8.75 7.09
CA ILE A 253 33.73 -9.11 7.99
C ILE A 253 33.58 -10.62 8.22
N PRO A 254 34.56 -11.46 7.84
CA PRO A 254 34.46 -12.89 8.02
C PRO A 254 34.28 -13.18 9.51
N SER A 255 33.11 -13.70 9.87
CA SER A 255 32.80 -14.06 11.25
C SER A 255 33.76 -15.15 11.70
N MET A 256 34.71 -14.77 12.55
CA MET A 256 35.48 -15.73 13.34
C MET A 256 34.48 -16.61 14.07
N LYS A 257 34.53 -17.91 13.79
CA LYS A 257 33.70 -18.94 14.42
C LYS A 257 33.76 -18.78 15.93
N THR A 258 32.70 -18.28 16.55
CA THR A 258 32.56 -18.38 18.00
C THR A 258 32.33 -19.85 18.32
N GLU A 259 33.38 -20.51 18.81
CA GLU A 259 33.30 -21.88 19.29
C GLU A 259 32.17 -21.98 20.32
N LYS A 260 31.32 -23.00 20.13
CA LYS A 260 30.21 -23.33 21.01
C LYS A 260 30.74 -23.45 22.44
N ARG A 261 30.40 -22.48 23.30
CA ARG A 261 30.64 -22.59 24.74
C ARG A 261 29.79 -23.76 25.25
N ALA A 262 30.47 -24.87 25.54
CA ALA A 262 29.88 -26.10 26.05
C ALA A 262 28.94 -25.81 27.23
N THR A 263 27.74 -26.37 27.15
CA THR A 263 26.75 -26.38 28.21
C THR A 263 27.32 -27.08 29.45
N LYS A 264 27.62 -26.32 30.50
CA LYS A 264 27.94 -26.88 31.82
C LYS A 264 26.65 -27.49 32.38
N LYS A 265 26.57 -28.82 32.40
CA LYS A 265 25.53 -29.55 33.17
C LYS A 265 25.60 -29.09 34.62
N VAL A 266 24.51 -28.56 35.14
CA VAL A 266 24.32 -28.36 36.58
C VAL A 266 23.91 -29.70 37.17
N GLU A 267 24.80 -30.33 37.93
CA GLU A 267 24.49 -31.50 38.73
C GLU A 267 23.48 -31.10 39.82
N LYS A 268 22.35 -31.80 39.88
CA LYS A 268 21.42 -31.71 41.01
C LYS A 268 22.00 -32.51 42.17
N THR A 269 22.51 -31.84 43.18
CA THR A 269 22.75 -32.44 44.49
C THR A 269 21.42 -32.68 45.18
N ALA A 270 21.13 -33.95 45.49
CA ALA A 270 20.06 -34.32 46.40
C ALA A 270 20.46 -33.95 47.84
N VAL A 271 19.61 -33.20 48.55
CA VAL A 271 19.72 -33.04 50.00
C VAL A 271 18.62 -33.88 50.62
N SER A 272 19.02 -34.98 51.25
CA SER A 272 18.23 -35.76 52.19
C SER A 272 18.62 -35.38 53.61
N ALA A 273 17.69 -34.84 54.40
CA ALA A 273 17.61 -34.91 55.85
C ALA A 273 16.26 -34.34 56.30
#